data_AF-A0A1V3WIH3-F1
#
_entry.id   AF-A0A1V3WIH3-F1
#
_cell.length_a   1.000
_cell.length_b   1.000
_cell.length_c   1.000
_cell.angle_alpha   90.00
_cell.angle_beta   90.00
_cell.angle_gamma   90.00
#
_symmetry.space_group_name_H-M   'P 1'
#
loop_
_entity.id
_entity.type
_entity.pdbx_description
1 polymer ?
#
loop_
_entity_poly.entity_id
_entity_poly.type
_entity_poly.pdbx_seq_one_letter_code
_entity_poly.pdbx_strand_id
1 'polypeptide(L)' 'MWLIVSGRAKAEAVAAAIGGADPVAVPAAGAVGRESTLWLLDEEAAAKLG' A
#
# COMPACT_ATOMS: atom_id res chain seq x y z
N MET A 1 -0.77 -11.15 -5.75
CA MET A 1 0.26 -10.08 -5.80
C MET A 1 0.63 -9.71 -4.38
N TRP A 2 1.92 -9.50 -4.09
CA TRP A 2 2.39 -9.24 -2.73
C TRP A 2 3.22 -7.96 -2.72
N LEU A 3 2.95 -7.07 -1.77
CA LEU A 3 3.71 -5.85 -1.54
C LEU A 3 4.31 -5.89 -0.14
N ILE A 4 5.62 -5.69 -0.06
CA ILE A 4 6.36 -5.68 1.20
C ILE A 4 6.92 -4.26 1.36
N VAL A 5 6.49 -3.56 2.40
CA VAL A 5 6.83 -2.14 2.61
C VAL A 5 7.21 -1.93 4.07
N SER A 6 8.28 -1.18 4.29
CA SER A 6 8.78 -0.85 5.64
C SER A 6 9.15 0.63 5.71
N GLY A 7 8.97 1.20 6.90
CA GLY A 7 9.41 2.54 7.26
C GLY A 7 8.35 3.63 7.11
N ARG A 8 8.40 4.59 8.05
CA ARG A 8 7.43 5.69 8.19
C ARG A 8 7.24 6.53 6.94
N ALA A 9 8.31 6.73 6.17
CA ALA A 9 8.29 7.54 4.95
C ALA A 9 7.31 7.02 3.88
N LYS A 10 6.83 5.78 4.01
CA LYS A 10 5.89 5.17 3.05
C LYS A 10 4.45 5.16 3.53
N ALA A 11 4.17 5.52 4.79
CA ALA A 11 2.85 5.38 5.40
C ALA A 11 1.74 6.12 4.63
N GLU A 12 2.02 7.31 4.10
CA GLU A 12 1.08 8.05 3.28
C GLU A 12 0.75 7.35 1.96
N ALA A 13 1.77 6.88 1.24
CA ALA A 13 1.59 6.18 -0.02
C ALA A 13 0.87 4.84 0.18
N VAL A 14 1.16 4.13 1.28
CA VAL A 14 0.49 2.88 1.67
C VAL A 14 -1.00 3.12 1.93
N ALA A 15 -1.33 4.11 2.77
CA ALA A 15 -2.72 4.45 3.06
C ALA A 15 -3.49 4.90 1.82
N ALA A 16 -2.87 5.71 0.95
CA ALA A 16 -3.48 6.14 -0.30
C ALA A 16 -3.72 4.96 -1.25
N ALA A 17 -2.74 4.06 -1.41
CA ALA A 17 -2.87 2.89 -2.29
C ALA A 17 -3.96 1.93 -1.81
N ILE A 18 -3.97 1.58 -0.52
CA ILE A 18 -4.99 0.70 0.08
C ILE A 18 -6.37 1.38 0.05
N GLY A 19 -6.42 2.70 0.22
CA GLY A 19 -7.64 3.51 0.12
C GLY A 19 -8.18 3.69 -1.30
N GLY A 20 -7.55 3.11 -2.32
CA GLY A 20 -8.05 3.14 -3.70
C GLY A 20 -7.73 4.42 -4.47
N ALA A 21 -6.60 5.08 -4.18
CA ALA A 21 -6.13 6.20 -4.97
C ALA A 21 -5.98 5.85 -6.47
N ASP A 22 -6.09 6.86 -7.34
CA ASP A 22 -5.85 6.69 -8.78
C ASP A 22 -4.45 6.07 -9.03
N PRO A 23 -4.35 4.92 -9.71
CA PRO A 23 -3.07 4.29 -10.03
C PRO A 23 -2.12 5.15 -10.85
N VAL A 24 -2.62 6.16 -11.58
CA VAL A 24 -1.75 7.13 -12.28
C VAL A 24 -1.01 8.02 -11.28
N ALA A 25 -1.66 8.38 -10.18
CA ALA A 25 -1.07 9.20 -9.11
C ALA A 25 -0.30 8.35 -8.09
N VAL A 26 -0.82 7.18 -7.74
CA VAL A 26 -0.21 6.23 -6.79
C VAL A 26 -0.11 4.85 -7.45
N PRO A 27 0.99 4.54 -8.17
CA PRO A 27 1.13 3.31 -8.94
C PRO A 27 0.88 2.01 -8.16
N ALA A 28 1.20 2.00 -6.86
CA ALA A 28 0.97 0.84 -6.00
C ALA A 28 -0.52 0.50 -5.81
N ALA A 29 -1.45 1.46 -6.01
CA ALA A 29 -2.88 1.21 -5.99
C ALA A 29 -3.32 0.27 -7.13
N GLY A 30 -2.58 0.27 -8.25
CA GLY A 30 -2.80 -0.63 -9.38
C GLY A 30 -2.22 -2.04 -9.18
N ALA A 31 -1.53 -2.32 -8.07
CA ALA A 31 -0.91 -3.62 -7.80
C ALA A 31 -1.93 -4.68 -7.37
N VAL A 32 -2.86 -5.01 -8.26
CA VAL A 32 -3.96 -5.95 -8.02
C VAL A 32 -3.61 -7.33 -8.58
N GLY A 33 -3.57 -8.34 -7.70
CA GLY A 33 -3.41 -9.73 -8.12
C GLY A 33 -4.73 -10.31 -8.64
N ARG A 34 -4.66 -11.33 -9.50
CA ARG A 34 -5.87 -11.98 -10.07
C ARG A 34 -6.71 -12.71 -9.01
N GLU A 35 -6.06 -13.32 -8.03
CA GLU A 35 -6.72 -14.06 -6.95
C GLU A 35 -6.78 -13.23 -5.65
N SER A 36 -5.63 -12.68 -5.25
CA SER A 36 -5.53 -11.84 -4.05
C SER A 36 -4.38 -10.84 -4.16
N THR A 37 -4.49 -9.77 -3.37
CA THR A 37 -3.39 -8.83 -3.08
C THR A 37 -3.11 -8.83 -1.59
N LEU A 38 -1.89 -9.18 -1.21
CA LEU A 38 -1.41 -9.17 0.17
C LEU A 38 -0.44 -8.01 0.39
N TRP A 39 -0.62 -7.28 1.50
CA TRP A 39 0.29 -6.25 1.96
C TRP A 39 0.97 -6.70 3.25
N LEU A 40 2.29 -6.72 3.24
CA LEU A 40 3.13 -6.98 4.41
C LEU A 40 3.80 -5.67 4.81
N LEU A 41 3.40 -5.13 5.95
CA LEU A 41 3.80 -3.81 6.45
C LEU A 41 4.46 -3.97 7.81
N ASP A 42 5.49 -3.16 8.09
CA ASP A 42 5.88 -2.90 9.47
C ASP A 42 4.95 -1.85 10.10
N GLU A 43 5.06 -1.67 11.42
CA GLU A 43 4.22 -0.72 12.16
C GLU A 43 4.36 0.71 11.64
N GLU A 44 5.57 1.11 11.22
CA GLU A 44 5.79 2.46 10.72
C GLU A 44 5.14 2.70 9.35
N ALA A 45 5.22 1.74 8.43
CA ALA A 45 4.56 1.82 7.13
C ALA A 45 3.02 1.69 7.26
N ALA A 46 2.53 1.04 8.31
CA ALA A 46 1.11 0.94 8.63
C ALA A 46 0.57 2.14 9.44
N ALA A 47 1.41 3.09 9.86
CA ALA A 47 1.05 4.12 10.85
C ALA A 47 -0.09 5.09 10.45
N LYS A 48 -0.56 5.04 9.20
CA LYS A 48 -1.72 5.82 8.71
C LYS A 48 -2.93 4.96 8.32
N LEU A 49 -2.86 3.65 8.58
CA LEU A 49 -4.01 2.76 8.50
C LEU A 49 -4.70 2.78 9.87
N GLY A 50 -6.02 2.92 9.87
CA GLY A 50 -6.85 3.04 11.08
C GLY A 50 -6.87 1.78 11.93
#